data_AF-A0A0Q6YU53-F1
#
_entry.id   AF-A0A0Q6YU53-F1
#
_cell.length_a   1.000
_cell.length_b   1.000
_cell.length_c   1.000
_cell.angle_alpha   90.00
_cell.angle_beta   90.00
_cell.angle_gamma   90.00
#
_symmetry.space_group_name_H-M   'P 1'
#
loop_
_entity.id
_entity.type
_entity.pdbx_description
1 polymer ?
#
loop_
_entity_poly.entity_id
_entity_poly.type
_entity_poly.pdbx_seq_one_letter_code
_entity_poly.pdbx_strand_id
1 'polypeptide(L)'
;MSYDLAVWEGERPADGKAAARIFRDLYDHYIDTDVDHPPSDLIATYVAGLLDRWCDLTEDEDETSPWSTGPLIGEASGPFTYFPMVYSMAEEASAFAASLAQSMGLVCFDPQHNMLRP
;
A
#
# COMPACT_ATOMS: atom_id res chain seq x y z
N MET A 1 7.48 -15.33 -3.49
CA MET A 1 8.09 -14.01 -3.27
C MET A 1 7.04 -12.98 -3.60
N SER A 2 6.62 -12.17 -2.64
CA SER A 2 5.73 -11.02 -2.89
C SER A 2 6.58 -9.78 -3.17
N TYR A 3 5.95 -8.78 -3.76
CA TYR A 3 6.47 -7.42 -3.85
C TYR A 3 5.47 -6.52 -3.14
N ASP A 4 5.91 -5.80 -2.11
CA ASP A 4 5.03 -5.02 -1.26
C ASP A 4 5.20 -3.52 -1.54
N LEU A 5 4.19 -2.74 -1.18
CA LEU A 5 4.27 -1.29 -1.09
C LEU A 5 3.70 -0.81 0.23
N ALA A 6 4.26 0.30 0.70
CA ALA A 6 3.81 1.04 1.86
C ALA A 6 3.27 2.40 1.39
N VAL A 7 2.04 2.73 1.76
CA VAL A 7 1.39 4.01 1.40
C VAL A 7 0.78 4.65 2.63
N TRP A 8 1.05 5.94 2.85
CA TRP A 8 0.51 6.67 4.00
C TRP A 8 0.18 8.13 3.70
N GLU A 9 -0.65 8.70 4.57
CA GLU A 9 -0.92 10.13 4.62
C GLU A 9 0.21 10.92 5.28
N GLY A 10 0.54 12.08 4.73
CA GLY A 10 1.46 13.03 5.37
C GLY A 10 2.41 13.70 4.39
N GLU A 11 3.34 14.47 4.93
CA GLU A 11 4.35 15.14 4.12
C GLU A 11 5.34 14.12 3.53
N ARG A 12 5.65 14.30 2.24
CA ARG A 12 6.62 13.46 1.55
C ARG A 12 8.00 13.61 2.21
N PRO A 13 8.63 12.51 2.69
CA PRO A 13 9.95 12.56 3.28
C PRO A 13 11.01 13.04 2.30
N ALA A 14 12.09 13.62 2.82
CA ALA A 14 13.17 14.18 1.99
C ALA A 14 13.93 13.11 1.18
N ASP A 15 14.06 11.89 1.71
CA ASP A 15 14.76 10.78 1.07
C ASP A 15 14.23 9.41 1.54
N GLY A 16 14.71 8.35 0.90
CA GLY A 16 14.34 6.97 1.24
C GLY A 16 14.73 6.56 2.67
N LYS A 17 15.81 7.12 3.25
CA LYS A 17 16.21 6.80 4.63
C LYS A 17 15.24 7.39 5.65
N ALA A 18 14.78 8.61 5.42
CA ALA A 18 13.74 9.23 6.22
C ALA A 18 12.42 8.46 6.06
N ALA A 19 12.06 8.10 4.83
CA ALA A 19 10.88 7.30 4.55
C ALA A 19 10.89 5.94 5.26
N ALA A 20 12.04 5.23 5.27
CA ALA A 20 12.17 3.94 5.95
C ALA A 20 12.06 4.01 7.48
N ARG A 21 12.39 5.16 8.08
CA ARG A 21 12.17 5.37 9.52
C ARG A 21 10.67 5.52 9.79
N ILE A 22 10.02 6.41 9.03
CA ILE A 22 8.57 6.64 9.13
C ILE A 22 7.80 5.35 8.86
N PHE A 23 8.15 4.60 7.81
CA PHE A 23 7.54 3.30 7.50
C PHE A 23 7.61 2.34 8.68
N ARG A 24 8.78 2.23 9.34
CA ARG A 24 8.94 1.33 10.50
C ARG A 24 8.07 1.79 11.67
N ASP A 25 8.08 3.08 11.96
CA ASP A 25 7.27 3.64 13.05
C ASP A 25 5.76 3.43 12.78
N LEU A 26 5.32 3.58 11.54
CA LEU A 26 3.94 3.32 11.12
C LEU A 26 3.60 1.83 11.17
N TYR A 27 4.49 0.96 10.71
CA TYR A 27 4.29 -0.49 10.74
C TYR A 27 4.16 -0.98 12.18
N ASP A 28 5.07 -0.57 13.06
CA ASP A 28 5.03 -0.94 14.48
C ASP A 28 3.75 -0.41 15.17
N HIS A 29 3.24 0.76 14.73
CA HIS A 29 2.08 1.36 15.35
C HIS A 29 0.73 0.82 14.85
N TYR A 30 0.63 0.52 13.55
CA TYR A 30 -0.64 0.21 12.88
C TYR A 30 -0.77 -1.24 12.41
N ILE A 31 0.34 -1.96 12.23
CA ILE A 31 0.35 -3.34 11.71
C ILE A 31 0.82 -4.35 12.79
N ASP A 32 1.93 -4.08 13.47
CA ASP A 32 2.45 -4.94 14.56
C ASP A 32 1.82 -4.58 15.91
N THR A 33 0.49 -4.58 15.96
CA THR A 33 -0.30 -4.22 17.14
C THR A 33 -1.57 -5.05 17.23
N ASP A 34 -2.03 -5.30 18.46
CA ASP A 34 -3.34 -5.94 18.71
C ASP A 34 -4.51 -4.94 18.64
N VAL A 35 -4.21 -3.65 18.45
CA VAL A 35 -5.21 -2.58 18.38
C VAL A 35 -5.70 -2.42 16.95
N ASP A 36 -7.00 -2.62 16.75
CA ASP A 36 -7.65 -2.34 15.48
C ASP A 36 -7.81 -0.82 15.27
N HIS A 37 -7.28 -0.32 14.15
CA HIS A 37 -7.42 1.07 13.73
C HIS A 37 -8.15 1.10 12.39
N PRO A 38 -9.41 1.57 12.33
CA PRO A 38 -10.11 1.63 11.05
C PRO A 38 -9.33 2.52 10.06
N PRO A 39 -9.29 2.15 8.77
CA PRO A 39 -8.69 3.00 7.75
C PRO A 39 -9.29 4.40 7.76
N SER A 40 -8.43 5.39 7.62
CA SER A 40 -8.82 6.76 7.30
C SER A 40 -9.57 6.83 5.98
N ASP A 41 -10.39 7.87 5.80
CA ASP A 41 -11.18 8.07 4.58
C ASP A 41 -10.30 8.15 3.32
N LEU A 42 -9.11 8.77 3.40
CA LEU A 42 -8.22 8.90 2.25
C LEU A 42 -7.54 7.57 1.90
N ILE A 43 -7.10 6.79 2.89
CA ILE A 43 -6.56 5.45 2.64
C ILE A 43 -7.64 4.51 2.11
N ALA A 44 -8.86 4.55 2.67
CA ALA A 44 -9.98 3.77 2.15
C ALA A 44 -10.30 4.14 0.69
N THR A 45 -10.26 5.43 0.36
CA THR A 45 -10.44 5.92 -1.02
C THR A 45 -9.31 5.45 -1.94
N TYR A 46 -8.06 5.45 -1.45
CA TYR A 46 -6.92 4.94 -2.19
C TYR A 46 -7.06 3.44 -2.50
N VAL A 47 -7.41 2.63 -1.49
CA VAL A 47 -7.67 1.20 -1.68
C VAL A 47 -8.80 0.95 -2.67
N ALA A 48 -9.91 1.69 -2.56
CA ALA A 48 -11.01 1.60 -3.52
C ALA A 48 -10.55 1.92 -4.96
N GLY A 49 -9.68 2.91 -5.15
CA GLY A 49 -9.12 3.24 -6.47
C GLY A 49 -8.17 2.17 -7.03
N LEU A 50 -7.51 1.37 -6.18
CA LEU A 50 -6.80 0.17 -6.61
C LEU A 50 -7.78 -0.90 -7.07
N LEU A 51 -8.86 -1.09 -6.30
CA LEU A 51 -9.90 -2.09 -6.55
C LEU A 51 -10.76 -1.78 -7.78
N ASP A 52 -10.88 -0.52 -8.16
CA ASP A 52 -11.52 -0.09 -9.42
C ASP A 52 -10.81 -0.64 -10.67
N ARG A 53 -9.50 -0.93 -10.56
CA ARG A 53 -8.70 -1.46 -11.67
C ARG A 53 -8.57 -2.98 -11.61
N TRP A 54 -8.34 -3.54 -10.43
CA TRP A 54 -8.22 -4.98 -10.22
C TRP A 54 -9.09 -5.40 -9.05
N CYS A 55 -9.95 -6.39 -9.27
CA CYS A 55 -10.80 -6.88 -8.20
C CYS A 55 -9.99 -7.36 -6.99
N ASP A 56 -10.68 -7.41 -5.86
CA ASP A 56 -10.12 -7.95 -4.64
C ASP A 56 -9.76 -9.44 -4.83
N LEU A 57 -8.69 -9.89 -4.18
CA LEU A 57 -8.26 -11.29 -4.27
C LEU A 57 -9.34 -12.26 -3.80
N THR A 58 -10.19 -11.86 -2.85
CA THR A 58 -11.31 -12.68 -2.35
C THR A 58 -12.42 -12.89 -3.39
N GLU A 59 -12.43 -12.10 -4.46
CA GLU A 59 -13.41 -12.11 -5.54
C GLU A 59 -12.80 -12.52 -6.90
N ASP A 60 -11.51 -12.84 -6.94
CA ASP A 60 -10.76 -13.11 -8.18
C ASP A 60 -10.86 -14.58 -8.61
N GLU A 61 -11.88 -14.90 -9.40
CA GLU A 61 -12.05 -16.24 -10.00
C GLU A 61 -11.11 -16.50 -11.18
N ASP A 62 -10.63 -15.44 -11.85
CA ASP A 62 -9.86 -15.51 -13.11
C ASP A 62 -8.33 -15.41 -12.90
N GLU A 63 -7.85 -15.36 -11.65
CA GLU A 63 -6.43 -15.19 -11.28
C GLU A 63 -5.78 -13.94 -11.93
N THR A 64 -6.55 -12.85 -12.02
CA THR A 64 -6.13 -11.57 -12.63
C THR A 64 -5.76 -10.50 -11.61
N SER A 65 -5.99 -10.75 -10.33
CA SER A 65 -5.69 -9.83 -9.25
C SER A 65 -4.20 -9.81 -8.95
N PRO A 66 -3.58 -8.63 -8.87
CA PRO A 66 -2.16 -8.52 -8.53
C PRO A 66 -1.93 -8.71 -7.02
N TRP A 67 -2.97 -8.74 -6.19
CA TRP A 67 -2.84 -8.80 -4.73
C TRP A 67 -2.45 -10.20 -4.26
N SER A 68 -1.57 -10.28 -3.26
CA SER A 68 -1.17 -11.57 -2.65
C SER A 68 -1.96 -11.89 -1.38
N THR A 69 -2.74 -10.95 -0.88
CA THR A 69 -3.63 -11.09 0.27
C THR A 69 -4.95 -10.38 -0.02
N GLY A 70 -5.99 -10.80 0.71
CA GLY A 70 -7.32 -10.23 0.59
C GLY A 70 -8.14 -10.46 1.86
N PRO A 71 -9.14 -9.59 2.14
CA PRO A 71 -9.49 -8.42 1.34
C PRO A 71 -8.45 -7.30 1.48
N LEU A 72 -8.18 -6.58 0.39
CA LEU A 72 -7.13 -5.56 0.31
C LEU A 72 -7.36 -4.41 1.31
N ILE A 73 -8.62 -4.09 1.60
CA ILE A 73 -8.96 -3.10 2.64
C ILE A 73 -8.56 -3.55 4.05
N GLY A 74 -8.37 -4.85 4.27
CA GLY A 74 -7.83 -5.40 5.52
C GLY A 74 -6.34 -5.12 5.73
N GLU A 75 -5.62 -4.71 4.68
CA GLU A 75 -4.21 -4.29 4.72
C GLU A 75 -4.05 -2.80 5.07
N ALA A 76 -5.15 -2.11 5.32
CA ALA A 76 -5.19 -0.71 5.70
C ALA A 76 -5.52 -0.55 7.18
N SER A 77 -4.81 0.37 7.85
CA SER A 77 -4.96 0.64 9.27
C SER A 77 -4.63 2.11 9.53
N GLY A 78 -5.62 2.88 9.99
CA GLY A 78 -5.49 4.33 10.17
C GLY A 78 -5.04 5.08 8.88
N PRO A 79 -4.00 5.93 8.94
CA PRO A 79 -3.47 6.69 7.81
C PRO A 79 -2.45 5.90 6.99
N PHE A 80 -2.40 4.57 7.12
CA PHE A 80 -1.37 3.72 6.54
C PHE A 80 -1.99 2.48 5.89
N THR A 81 -1.39 2.02 4.79
CA THR A 81 -1.61 0.69 4.24
C THR A 81 -0.29 0.08 3.78
N TYR A 82 -0.14 -1.21 4.04
CA TYR A 82 1.00 -2.01 3.59
C TYR A 82 0.47 -3.29 2.97
N PHE A 83 0.63 -3.45 1.66
CA PHE A 83 -0.04 -4.53 0.93
C PHE A 83 0.94 -5.28 0.02
N PRO A 84 0.87 -6.62 -0.02
CA PRO A 84 1.70 -7.45 -0.87
C PRO A 84 1.05 -7.69 -2.25
N MET A 85 1.88 -7.75 -3.29
CA MET A 85 1.51 -8.11 -4.66
C MET A 85 2.24 -9.36 -5.14
N VAL A 86 1.62 -10.10 -6.05
CA VAL A 86 2.26 -11.23 -6.73
C VAL A 86 3.36 -10.70 -7.64
N TYR A 87 4.54 -11.33 -7.60
CA TYR A 87 5.72 -10.82 -8.29
C TYR A 87 5.53 -10.71 -9.81
N SER A 88 4.73 -11.57 -10.42
CA SER A 88 4.44 -11.58 -11.86
C SER A 88 3.73 -10.31 -12.36
N MET A 89 2.97 -9.64 -11.49
CA MET A 89 2.20 -8.43 -11.83
C MET A 89 2.73 -7.17 -11.14
N ALA A 90 3.72 -7.33 -10.25
CA ALA A 90 4.22 -6.26 -9.39
C ALA A 90 4.73 -5.04 -10.16
N GLU A 91 5.33 -5.20 -11.34
CA GLU A 91 5.83 -4.06 -12.13
C GLU A 91 4.69 -3.10 -12.52
N GLU A 92 3.63 -3.63 -13.13
CA GLU A 92 2.47 -2.84 -13.55
C GLU A 92 1.67 -2.34 -12.35
N ALA A 93 1.37 -3.23 -11.40
CA ALA A 93 0.57 -2.91 -10.23
C ALA A 93 1.24 -1.86 -9.34
N SER A 94 2.55 -2.00 -9.07
CA SER A 94 3.29 -1.02 -8.25
C SER A 94 3.42 0.34 -8.93
N ALA A 95 3.53 0.39 -10.26
CA ALA A 95 3.58 1.64 -11.01
C ALA A 95 2.23 2.37 -10.97
N PHE A 96 1.13 1.64 -11.13
CA PHE A 96 -0.21 2.21 -10.98
C PHE A 96 -0.47 2.69 -9.56
N ALA A 97 -0.18 1.85 -8.56
CA ALA A 97 -0.36 2.17 -7.15
C ALA A 97 0.39 3.45 -6.75
N ALA A 98 1.66 3.58 -7.14
CA ALA A 98 2.43 4.80 -6.91
C ALA A 98 1.81 6.03 -7.59
N SER A 99 1.40 5.90 -8.86
CA SER A 99 0.78 7.02 -9.60
C SER A 99 -0.54 7.47 -8.97
N LEU A 100 -1.36 6.52 -8.50
CA LEU A 100 -2.60 6.80 -7.80
C LEU A 100 -2.33 7.51 -6.47
N ALA A 101 -1.38 7.01 -5.68
CA ALA A 101 -0.97 7.63 -4.43
C ALA A 101 -0.50 9.07 -4.64
N GLN A 102 0.35 9.31 -5.65
CA GLN A 102 0.80 10.64 -6.03
C GLN A 102 -0.38 11.57 -6.37
N SER A 103 -1.38 11.08 -7.12
CA SER A 103 -2.55 11.88 -7.50
C SER A 103 -3.41 12.31 -6.30
N MET A 104 -3.34 11.54 -5.19
CA MET A 104 -4.04 11.79 -3.94
C MET A 104 -3.18 12.53 -2.90
N GLY A 105 -1.93 12.87 -3.22
CA GLY A 105 -1.00 13.49 -2.29
C GLY A 105 -0.48 12.57 -1.19
N LEU A 106 -0.58 11.25 -1.39
CA LEU A 106 -0.07 10.23 -0.47
C LEU A 106 1.42 9.97 -0.71
N VAL A 107 2.09 9.47 0.32
CA VAL A 107 3.47 9.00 0.21
C VAL A 107 3.46 7.54 -0.19
N CYS A 108 4.16 7.18 -1.25
CA CYS A 108 4.37 5.79 -1.65
C CYS A 108 5.85 5.40 -1.51
N PHE A 109 6.10 4.31 -0.78
CA PHE A 109 7.44 3.80 -0.49
C PHE A 109 7.56 2.33 -0.88
N ASP A 110 8.70 2.00 -1.46
CA ASP A 110 9.11 0.67 -1.84
C ASP A 110 10.11 0.14 -0.80
N PRO A 111 9.69 -0.74 0.13
CA PRO A 111 10.58 -1.27 1.17
C PRO A 111 11.68 -2.18 0.62
N GLN A 112 11.49 -2.80 -0.54
CA GLN A 112 12.46 -3.70 -1.18
C GLN A 112 13.66 -2.93 -1.72
N HIS A 113 13.42 -1.74 -2.28
CA HIS A 113 14.47 -0.86 -2.80
C HIS A 113 14.83 0.30 -1.87
N ASN A 114 14.13 0.43 -0.74
CA ASN A 114 14.32 1.49 0.24
C ASN A 114 14.23 2.89 -0.39
N MET A 115 13.20 3.10 -1.21
CA MET A 115 13.05 4.32 -2.00
C MET A 115 11.60 4.81 -2.07
N LEU A 116 11.45 6.13 -2.20
CA LEU A 116 10.17 6.74 -2.50
C LEU A 116 9.82 6.51 -3.97
N ARG A 117 8.58 6.10 -4.22
CA ARG A 117 8.02 6.00 -5.57
C ARG A 117 7.48 7.37 -5.99
N PRO A 118 7.53 7.72 -7.29
CA PRO A 118 7.02 9.01 -7.80
C PRO A 118 5.59 9.25 -7.32
#